data_AF-A0AAU8LN77-F1
#
_entry.id   AF-A0AAU8LN77-F1
#
_cell.length_a   1.000
_cell.length_b   1.000
_cell.length_c   1.000
_cell.angle_alpha   90.00
_cell.angle_beta   90.00
_cell.angle_gamma   90.00
#
_symmetry.space_group_name_H-M   'P 1'
#
loop_
_entity.id
_entity.type
_entity.pdbx_description
1 polymer ?
#
loop_
_entity_poly.entity_id
_entity_poly.type
_entity_poly.pdbx_seq_one_letter_code
_entity_poly.pdbx_strand_id
1 'polypeptide(L)' 'MKDSIALLATALVMALLAWLFWAQLGQDAFGVLGLLVTVALAVDNFRLRRQVKALSAGTTQKP' A
#
# COMPACT_ATOMS: atom_id res chain seq x y z
N MET A 1 -33.45 -13.78 3.70
CA MET A 1 -32.85 -13.87 5.06
C MET A 1 -31.38 -14.32 5.03
N LYS A 2 -30.96 -15.18 4.10
CA LYS A 2 -29.57 -15.65 3.96
C LYS A 2 -28.58 -14.52 3.63
N ASP A 3 -28.98 -13.59 2.78
CA ASP A 3 -28.17 -12.42 2.42
C ASP A 3 -27.99 -11.48 3.61
N SER A 4 -29.03 -11.31 4.44
CA SER A 4 -28.95 -10.54 5.67
C SER A 4 -27.92 -11.12 6.65
N ILE A 5 -27.82 -12.45 6.74
CA ILE A 5 -26.83 -13.14 7.59
C ILE A 5 -25.42 -12.98 7.01
N ALA A 6 -25.26 -13.07 5.68
CA ALA A 6 -23.98 -12.83 5.02
C ALA A 6 -23.47 -11.40 5.24
N LEU A 7 -24.37 -10.41 5.17
CA LEU A 7 -24.06 -9.02 5.50
C LEU A 7 -23.67 -8.84 6.97
N LEU A 8 -24.36 -9.53 7.89
CA LEU A 8 -24.08 -9.46 9.33
C LEU A 8 -22.72 -10.10 9.67
N ALA A 9 -22.41 -11.23 9.05
CA ALA A 9 -21.10 -11.88 9.16
C ALA A 9 -19.99 -10.96 8.62
N THR A 10 -20.23 -10.32 7.47
CA THR A 10 -19.27 -9.38 6.88
C THR A 10 -19.06 -8.16 7.78
N ALA A 11 -20.13 -7.62 8.37
CA ALA A 11 -20.05 -6.50 9.30
C ALA A 11 -19.25 -6.87 10.56
N LEU A 12 -19.44 -8.08 11.11
CA LEU A 12 -18.65 -8.60 12.23
C LEU A 12 -17.17 -8.71 11.88
N VAL A 13 -16.85 -9.25 10.71
CA VAL A 13 -15.46 -9.34 10.24
C VAL A 13 -14.84 -7.95 10.11
N MET A 14 -15.53 -7.00 9.47
CA MET A 14 -15.02 -5.63 9.33
C MET A 14 -14.86 -4.92 10.68
N ALA A 15 -15.78 -5.13 11.62
CA ALA A 15 -15.68 -4.58 12.98
C ALA A 15 -14.47 -5.15 13.74
N LEU A 16 -14.22 -6.46 13.62
CA LEU A 16 -13.05 -7.09 14.22
C LEU A 16 -11.74 -6.60 13.61
N LEU A 17 -11.69 -6.41 12.29
CA LEU A 17 -10.53 -5.85 11.61
C LEU A 17 -10.27 -4.41 12.01
N ALA A 18 -11.31 -3.58 12.10
CA ALA A 18 -11.19 -2.20 12.55
C ALA A 18 -10.71 -2.11 14.01
N TRP A 19 -11.22 -2.98 14.89
CA TRP A 19 -10.73 -3.08 16.26
C TRP A 19 -9.28 -3.53 16.28
N LEU A 20 -8.91 -4.63 15.62
CA LEU A 20 -7.53 -5.13 15.62
C LEU A 20 -6.56 -4.08 15.09
N PHE A 21 -6.95 -3.35 14.04
CA PHE A 21 -6.21 -2.22 13.52
C PHE A 21 -6.02 -1.14 14.60
N TRP A 22 -7.09 -0.68 15.25
CA TRP A 22 -6.94 0.38 16.27
C TRP A 22 -6.26 -0.10 17.56
N ALA A 23 -6.37 -1.38 17.92
CA ALA A 23 -5.75 -1.97 19.11
C ALA A 23 -4.24 -2.20 18.94
N GLN A 24 -3.80 -2.62 17.76
CA GLN A 24 -2.38 -2.86 17.48
C GLN A 24 -1.66 -1.63 16.94
N LEU A 25 -2.30 -0.90 16.03
CA LEU A 25 -1.70 0.25 15.37
C LEU A 25 -2.01 1.56 16.09
N GLY A 26 -3.19 1.73 16.70
CA GLY A 26 -3.57 2.85 17.58
C GLY A 26 -2.83 4.17 17.37
N GLN A 27 -1.74 4.37 18.13
CA GLN A 27 -0.91 5.58 18.10
C GLN A 27 0.16 5.59 16.98
N ASP A 28 0.65 4.41 16.58
CA ASP A 28 1.64 4.18 15.52
C ASP A 28 1.00 3.93 14.14
N ALA A 29 -0.33 3.99 14.03
CA ALA A 29 -1.07 3.69 12.80
C ALA A 29 -0.60 4.54 11.63
N PHE A 30 -0.44 5.84 11.87
CA PHE A 30 0.11 6.79 10.90
C PHE A 30 1.58 6.54 10.61
N GLY A 31 2.35 6.03 11.58
CA GLY A 31 3.75 5.64 11.41
C GLY A 31 3.89 4.44 10.46
N VAL A 32 3.08 3.40 10.66
CA VAL A 32 3.06 2.20 9.81
C VAL A 32 2.56 2.54 8.39
N LEU A 33 1.49 3.32 8.27
CA LEU A 33 1.01 3.80 6.97
C LEU A 33 2.06 4.68 6.27
N GLY A 34 2.70 5.58 7.00
CA GLY A 34 3.80 6.41 6.50
C GLY A 34 5.00 5.58 6.04
N LEU A 35 5.36 4.53 6.78
CA LEU A 35 6.41 3.60 6.39
C LEU A 35 6.04 2.86 5.10
N LEU A 36 4.83 2.32 5.00
CA LEU A 36 4.35 1.64 3.80
C LEU A 36 4.39 2.56 2.56
N VAL A 37 3.89 3.79 2.70
CA VAL A 37 3.93 4.78 1.63
C VAL A 37 5.37 5.13 1.25
N THR A 38 6.25 5.31 2.23
CA THR A 38 7.67 5.64 2.00
C THR A 38 8.38 4.51 1.28
N VAL A 39 8.14 3.26 1.67
CA VAL A 39 8.70 2.08 1.01
C VAL A 39 8.17 1.96 -0.43
N ALA A 40 6.87 2.14 -0.64
CA ALA A 40 6.27 2.12 -1.97
C ALA A 40 6.88 3.20 -2.88
N LEU A 41 6.98 4.44 -2.38
CA LEU A 41 7.62 5.54 -3.09
C LEU A 41 9.10 5.28 -3.36
N ALA A 42 9.84 4.67 -2.43
CA ALA A 42 11.24 4.32 -2.62
C ALA A 42 11.43 3.27 -3.72
N VAL A 43 10.59 2.24 -3.73
CA VAL A 43 10.57 1.20 -4.78
C VAL A 43 10.26 1.84 -6.13
N ASP A 44 9.22 2.68 -6.20
CA ASP A 44 8.87 3.37 -7.45
C ASP A 44 9.97 4.34 -7.89
N ASN A 45 10.58 5.07 -6.97
CA ASN A 45 11.71 5.94 -7.28
C ASN A 45 12.90 5.16 -7.86
N PHE A 46 13.21 3.98 -7.30
CA PHE A 46 14.26 3.11 -7.82
C PHE A 46 13.92 2.58 -9.21
N ARG A 47 12.68 2.11 -9.42
CA ARG A 47 12.19 1.65 -10.72
C ARG A 47 12.24 2.76 -11.77
N LEU A 48 11.81 3.96 -11.42
CA LEU A 48 11.83 5.14 -12.27
C LEU A 48 13.26 5.55 -12.61
N ARG A 49 14.17 5.60 -11.63
CA ARG A 49 15.60 5.89 -11.86
C ARG A 49 16.23 4.89 -12.82
N ARG A 50 15.87 3.60 -12.72
CA ARG A 50 16.35 2.57 -13.64
C ARG A 50 15.84 2.81 -15.06
N GLN A 51 14.55 3.16 -15.21
CA GLN A 51 13.94 3.47 -16.51
C GLN A 51 14.56 4.73 -17.13
N VAL A 52 14.74 5.79 -16.35
CA VAL A 52 15.38 7.03 -16.80
C VAL A 52 16.81 6.75 -17.27
N LYS A 53 17.61 5.99 -16.51
CA LYS A 53 18.98 5.63 -16.94
C LYS A 53 18.98 4.83 -18.25
N ALA A 54 18.08 3.85 -18.39
CA ALA A 54 17.97 3.06 -19.61
C ALA A 54 17.57 3.92 -20.82
N LEU A 55 16.63 4.84 -20.63
CA LEU A 55 16.19 5.76 -21.67
C LEU A 55 17.30 6.75 -22.05
N SER A 56 17.98 7.35 -21.08
CA SER A 56 19.10 8.27 -21.32
C SER A 56 20.25 7.59 -22.07
N ALA A 57 20.57 6.33 -21.74
CA ALA A 57 21.58 5.53 -22.44
C ALA A 57 21.16 5.22 -23.89
N GLY A 58 19.88 4.94 -24.14
CA GLY A 58 19.34 4.80 -25.49
C GLY A 58 19.39 6.10 -26.31
N THR A 59 19.21 7.25 -25.67
CA THR A 59 19.31 8.57 -26.31
C THR A 59 20.77 8.96 -26.62
N THR A 60 21.75 8.50 -25.84
CA THR A 60 23.19 8.74 -26.11
C THR A 60 23.78 7.83 -27.18
N GLN A 61 23.04 6.79 -27.61
CA GLN A 61 23.46 5.84 -28.64
C GLN A 61 22.81 6.10 -30.02
N LYS A 62 22.11 7.23 -30.20
CA LYS A 62 21.62 7.62 -31.52
C LYS A 62 22.74 8.37 -32.26
N PRO A 63 23.29 7.83 -33.36
CA PRO A 63 24.27 8.53 -34.19
C PRO A 63 23.66 9.77 -34.87
#